data_AF-A0A2U2CAN4-F1
#
_entry.id   AF-A0A2U2CAN4-F1
#
_cell.length_a   1.000
_cell.length_b   1.000
_cell.length_c   1.000
_cell.angle_alpha   90.00
_cell.angle_beta   90.00
_cell.angle_gamma   90.00
#
_symmetry.space_group_name_H-M   'P 1'
#
loop_
_entity.id
_entity.type
_entity.pdbx_description
1 polymer ?
#
loop_
_entity_poly.entity_id
_entity_poly.type
_entity_poly.pdbx_seq_one_letter_code
_entity_poly.pdbx_strand_id
1 'polypeptide(L)'
;MAAGLGGGAANAATYPTFVLDTDASSISTNITGSICLSCSITGNFASGAQNFSWTPTSPTDSIFVNDFFVWDVSGFGGATFDVQVDLAFSDPDAASTSGSGSGFFKTFFGKFSGGGLWWTSTPSVTFAQGSVLDVVFEGPSVLGWGNSVETGATFTGAPISPVPLPSAGLLLLGALGGVGFAARRKRRAA
;
A
#
# COMPACT_ATOMS: atom_id res chain seq x y z
N MET A 1 52.90 -9.78 0.25
CA MET A 1 51.64 -9.15 -0.20
C MET A 1 50.49 -9.87 0.46
N ALA A 2 49.85 -9.26 1.46
CA ALA A 2 48.71 -9.83 2.17
C ALA A 2 47.42 -9.40 1.46
N ALA A 3 46.68 -10.35 0.89
CA ALA A 3 45.39 -10.10 0.27
C ALA A 3 44.30 -10.23 1.35
N GLY A 4 43.69 -9.10 1.73
CA GLY A 4 42.56 -9.06 2.65
C GLY A 4 41.33 -9.70 2.03
N LEU A 5 40.77 -10.70 2.70
CA LEU A 5 39.50 -11.33 2.36
C LEU A 5 38.37 -10.50 2.97
N GLY A 6 37.77 -9.61 2.18
CA GLY A 6 36.55 -8.91 2.55
C GLY A 6 35.35 -9.87 2.46
N GLY A 7 34.73 -10.18 3.61
CA GLY A 7 33.48 -10.92 3.66
C GLY A 7 32.33 -10.03 3.20
N GLY A 8 31.65 -10.41 2.11
CA GLY A 8 30.41 -9.77 1.68
C GLY A 8 29.24 -10.21 2.57
N ALA A 9 28.56 -9.25 3.20
CA ALA A 9 27.38 -9.48 4.03
C ALA A 9 26.21 -10.04 3.21
N ALA A 10 25.43 -10.95 3.79
CA ALA A 10 24.14 -11.36 3.27
C ALA A 10 23.17 -10.16 3.36
N ASN A 11 22.60 -9.72 2.23
CA ASN A 11 21.61 -8.66 2.24
C ASN A 11 20.26 -9.23 2.64
N ALA A 12 19.76 -8.82 3.81
CA ALA A 12 18.36 -9.00 4.20
C ALA A 12 17.46 -8.22 3.24
N ALA A 13 16.28 -8.76 2.91
CA ALA A 13 15.27 -8.00 2.18
C ALA A 13 15.02 -6.69 2.94
N THR A 14 15.32 -5.56 2.28
CA THR A 14 15.14 -4.24 2.90
C THR A 14 13.73 -3.79 2.56
N TYR A 15 12.91 -3.64 3.60
CA TYR A 15 11.57 -3.09 3.48
C TYR A 15 11.64 -1.60 3.79
N PRO A 16 11.19 -0.73 2.86
CA PRO A 16 11.10 0.68 3.16
C PRO A 16 9.96 0.97 4.13
N THR A 17 10.03 2.13 4.76
CA THR A 17 8.88 2.75 5.41
C THR A 17 8.08 3.50 4.36
N PHE A 18 6.78 3.21 4.28
CA PHE A 18 5.84 3.99 3.47
C PHE A 18 5.23 5.09 4.33
N VAL A 19 5.21 6.32 3.84
CA VAL A 19 4.59 7.46 4.53
C VAL A 19 3.58 8.10 3.58
N LEU A 20 2.33 8.18 4.02
CA LEU A 20 1.28 8.86 3.26
C LEU A 20 1.40 10.38 3.47
N ASP A 21 1.35 11.12 2.37
CA ASP A 21 1.25 12.58 2.38
C ASP A 21 -0.20 12.98 2.11
N THR A 22 -0.95 13.26 3.17
CA THR A 22 -2.36 13.66 3.05
C THR A 22 -2.55 15.04 2.45
N ASP A 23 -1.53 15.91 2.50
CA ASP A 23 -1.59 17.26 1.93
C ASP A 23 -1.42 17.21 0.40
N ALA A 24 -0.67 16.24 -0.11
CA ALA A 24 -0.54 15.95 -1.53
C ALA A 24 -1.59 14.94 -2.06
N SER A 25 -2.40 14.34 -1.17
CA SER A 25 -3.47 13.41 -1.52
C SER A 25 -4.82 14.13 -1.67
N SER A 26 -5.75 13.53 -2.42
CA SER A 26 -7.08 14.12 -2.62
C SER A 26 -8.19 13.09 -2.69
N ILE A 27 -9.39 13.52 -2.30
CA ILE A 27 -10.63 12.77 -2.45
C ILE A 27 -11.61 13.64 -3.23
N SER A 28 -12.15 13.10 -4.31
CA SER A 28 -13.14 13.75 -5.15
C SER A 28 -14.39 12.91 -5.23
N THR A 29 -15.54 13.53 -5.01
CA THR A 29 -16.85 12.91 -5.10
C THR A 29 -17.69 13.64 -6.14
N ASN A 30 -18.40 12.90 -6.97
CA ASN A 30 -19.26 13.47 -8.00
C ASN A 30 -20.63 12.78 -8.00
N ILE A 31 -21.69 13.55 -7.77
CA ILE A 31 -23.06 13.02 -7.83
C ILE A 31 -23.44 12.81 -9.29
N THR A 32 -23.68 11.55 -9.66
CA THR A 32 -24.02 11.16 -11.03
C THR A 32 -25.52 11.04 -11.29
N GLY A 33 -26.30 10.86 -10.23
CA GLY A 33 -27.76 10.76 -10.30
C GLY A 33 -28.38 11.15 -8.97
N SER A 34 -29.45 11.94 -9.00
CA SER A 34 -30.07 12.42 -7.76
C SER A 34 -31.57 12.59 -7.94
N ILE A 35 -32.32 12.12 -6.94
CA ILE A 35 -33.75 12.43 -6.75
C ILE A 35 -33.96 13.20 -5.44
N CYS A 36 -32.93 13.92 -4.99
CA CYS A 36 -32.92 14.51 -3.67
C CYS A 36 -32.84 16.03 -3.68
N LEU A 37 -33.38 16.62 -2.61
CA LEU A 37 -33.33 18.04 -2.34
C LEU A 37 -32.04 18.35 -1.59
N SER A 38 -31.15 19.09 -2.25
CA SER A 38 -29.89 19.60 -1.70
C SER A 38 -28.97 18.51 -1.14
N CYS A 39 -28.79 17.38 -1.84
CA CYS A 39 -27.76 16.45 -1.39
C CYS A 39 -26.34 16.91 -1.68
N SER A 40 -25.47 16.60 -0.75
CA SER A 40 -24.04 16.61 -0.93
C SER A 40 -23.46 15.33 -0.37
N ILE A 41 -22.29 14.96 -0.89
CA ILE A 41 -21.41 13.98 -0.29
C ILE A 41 -19.99 14.54 -0.33
N THR A 42 -19.32 14.48 0.81
CA THR A 42 -17.93 14.92 0.95
C THR A 42 -17.14 13.79 1.58
N GLY A 43 -15.98 13.48 1.01
CA GLY A 43 -15.02 12.54 1.58
C GLY A 43 -13.78 13.27 2.07
N ASN A 44 -13.32 12.90 3.26
CA ASN A 44 -12.12 13.48 3.88
C ASN A 44 -11.22 12.36 4.43
N PHE A 45 -9.92 12.62 4.49
CA PHE A 45 -8.98 11.76 5.22
C PHE A 45 -9.21 11.91 6.71
N ALA A 46 -9.48 10.79 7.38
CA ALA A 46 -9.70 10.73 8.81
C ALA A 46 -8.38 10.52 9.58
N SER A 47 -8.46 10.40 10.89
CA SER A 47 -7.28 10.39 11.78
C SER A 47 -6.33 9.23 11.50
N GLY A 48 -6.84 8.09 11.01
CA GLY A 48 -6.03 6.95 10.60
C GLY A 48 -5.12 7.24 9.42
N ALA A 49 -5.53 8.11 8.51
CA ALA A 49 -4.74 8.51 7.35
C ALA A 49 -3.69 9.59 7.68
N GLN A 50 -4.01 10.56 8.54
CA GLN A 50 -3.15 11.74 8.81
C GLN A 50 -1.79 11.43 9.48
N ASN A 51 -1.56 10.20 9.95
CA ASN A 51 -0.30 9.78 10.53
C ASN A 51 0.15 8.40 10.00
N PHE A 52 -0.29 8.04 8.80
CA PHE A 52 0.04 6.73 8.26
C PHE A 52 1.54 6.64 7.95
N SER A 53 2.23 5.82 8.72
CA SER A 53 3.60 5.38 8.47
C SER A 53 3.71 3.90 8.81
N TRP A 54 4.22 3.10 7.87
CA TRP A 54 4.32 1.67 8.07
C TRP A 54 5.52 1.06 7.34
N THR A 55 6.22 0.17 8.04
CA THR A 55 7.34 -0.61 7.50
C THR A 55 6.92 -2.09 7.50
N PRO A 56 6.73 -2.72 6.34
CA PRO A 56 6.44 -4.14 6.28
C PRO A 56 7.61 -4.95 6.85
N THR A 57 7.30 -6.08 7.47
CA THR A 57 8.32 -7.02 7.99
C THR A 57 8.48 -8.26 7.11
N SER A 58 7.54 -8.49 6.18
CA SER A 58 7.54 -9.63 5.26
C SER A 58 6.82 -9.27 3.94
N PRO A 59 6.96 -10.08 2.87
CA PRO A 59 6.36 -9.78 1.55
C PRO A 59 4.84 -9.91 1.50
N THR A 60 4.25 -10.52 2.52
CA THR A 60 2.80 -10.71 2.68
C THR A 60 2.31 -9.99 3.93
N ASP A 61 3.15 -9.13 4.51
CA ASP A 61 2.76 -8.35 5.67
C ASP A 61 1.71 -7.34 5.23
N SER A 62 0.72 -7.12 6.09
CA SER A 62 -0.39 -6.23 5.80
C SER A 62 -0.84 -5.52 7.05
N ILE A 63 -1.15 -4.24 6.94
CA ILE A 63 -1.73 -3.45 8.03
C ILE A 63 -3.11 -2.95 7.63
N PHE A 64 -4.08 -3.16 8.52
CA PHE A 64 -5.39 -2.53 8.41
C PHE A 64 -5.39 -1.23 9.20
N VAL A 65 -5.77 -0.15 8.53
CA VAL A 65 -5.92 1.18 9.12
C VAL A 65 -7.40 1.46 9.23
N ASN A 66 -7.90 1.47 10.47
CA ASN A 66 -9.26 1.92 10.73
C ASN A 66 -9.37 3.44 10.55
N ASP A 67 -10.57 3.94 10.30
CA ASP A 67 -10.86 5.38 10.23
C ASP A 67 -9.93 6.11 9.24
N PHE A 68 -9.80 5.53 8.05
CA PHE A 68 -8.94 6.04 6.99
C PHE A 68 -9.65 7.15 6.21
N PHE A 69 -10.93 6.94 5.88
CA PHE A 69 -11.81 7.95 5.32
C PHE A 69 -12.97 8.25 6.25
N VAL A 70 -13.44 9.49 6.22
CA VAL A 70 -14.74 9.89 6.75
C VAL A 70 -15.59 10.45 5.61
N TRP A 71 -16.83 10.00 5.53
CA TRP A 71 -17.79 10.38 4.51
C TRP A 71 -18.97 11.08 5.14
N ASP A 72 -19.15 12.36 4.81
CA ASP A 72 -20.29 13.15 5.24
C ASP A 72 -21.30 13.31 4.12
N VAL A 73 -22.54 12.94 4.40
CA VAL A 73 -23.66 13.10 3.48
C VAL A 73 -24.68 14.08 4.05
N SER A 74 -25.40 14.78 3.19
CA SER A 74 -26.48 15.67 3.59
C SER A 74 -27.62 15.66 2.57
N GLY A 75 -28.75 16.29 2.91
CA GLY A 75 -29.91 16.47 2.02
C GLY A 75 -31.17 15.69 2.41
N PHE A 76 -32.11 15.59 1.47
CA PHE A 76 -33.34 14.80 1.62
C PHE A 76 -33.66 14.05 0.32
N GLY A 77 -33.63 12.71 0.34
CA GLY A 77 -33.90 11.85 -0.82
C GLY A 77 -32.79 10.82 -1.01
N GLY A 78 -32.43 10.50 -2.25
CA GLY A 78 -31.27 9.65 -2.52
C GLY A 78 -30.49 10.08 -3.76
N ALA A 79 -29.20 9.73 -3.77
CA ALA A 79 -28.30 10.02 -4.86
C ALA A 79 -27.31 8.87 -5.07
N THR A 80 -26.84 8.72 -6.30
CA THR A 80 -25.69 7.92 -6.69
C THR A 80 -24.51 8.85 -6.92
N PHE A 81 -23.31 8.37 -6.61
CA PHE A 81 -22.09 9.14 -6.77
C PHE A 81 -20.95 8.24 -7.22
N ASP A 82 -19.99 8.86 -7.90
CA ASP A 82 -18.67 8.29 -8.13
C ASP A 82 -17.68 8.93 -7.17
N VAL A 83 -16.65 8.18 -6.82
CA VAL A 83 -15.55 8.63 -5.98
C VAL A 83 -14.21 8.31 -6.65
N GLN A 84 -13.30 9.26 -6.55
CA GLN A 84 -11.90 9.10 -6.92
C GLN A 84 -11.04 9.51 -5.73
N VAL A 85 -10.06 8.68 -5.41
CA VAL A 85 -9.05 8.94 -4.37
C VAL A 85 -7.70 8.88 -5.02
N ASP A 86 -6.94 9.95 -4.88
CA ASP A 86 -5.54 10.00 -5.27
C ASP A 86 -4.70 10.01 -3.99
N LEU A 87 -3.86 8.99 -3.83
CA LEU A 87 -2.94 8.85 -2.72
C LEU A 87 -1.55 9.25 -3.17
N ALA A 88 -0.93 10.17 -2.44
CA ALA A 88 0.47 10.53 -2.58
C ALA A 88 1.26 10.01 -1.39
N PHE A 89 2.43 9.43 -1.65
CA PHE A 89 3.37 8.96 -0.65
C PHE A 89 4.64 9.80 -0.76
N SER A 90 5.17 10.23 0.38
CA SER A 90 6.40 11.03 0.46
C SER A 90 7.64 10.15 0.63
N ASP A 91 7.50 9.04 1.35
CA ASP A 91 8.54 8.03 1.54
C ASP A 91 8.06 6.65 1.05
N PRO A 92 8.99 5.81 0.56
CA PRO A 92 10.45 6.00 0.50
C PRO A 92 10.96 6.91 -0.62
N ASP A 93 10.14 7.12 -1.64
CA ASP A 93 10.32 8.13 -2.67
C ASP A 93 8.94 8.63 -3.09
N ALA A 94 8.89 9.87 -3.61
CA ALA A 94 7.63 10.50 -3.96
C ALA A 94 6.92 9.72 -5.07
N ALA A 95 5.78 9.12 -4.75
CA ALA A 95 4.98 8.33 -5.69
C ALA A 95 3.49 8.56 -5.43
N SER A 96 2.66 8.34 -6.44
CA SER A 96 1.21 8.48 -6.31
C SER A 96 0.47 7.37 -7.03
N THR A 97 -0.75 7.10 -6.58
CA THR A 97 -1.66 6.13 -7.17
C THR A 97 -3.10 6.59 -6.98
N SER A 98 -4.00 6.08 -7.80
CA SER A 98 -5.41 6.47 -7.79
C SER A 98 -6.30 5.24 -7.67
N GLY A 99 -7.35 5.34 -6.86
CA GLY A 99 -8.45 4.37 -6.81
C GLY A 99 -9.78 5.05 -7.09
N SER A 100 -10.72 4.28 -7.65
CA SER A 100 -12.04 4.76 -8.03
C SER A 100 -13.13 3.81 -7.55
N GLY A 101 -14.28 4.36 -7.21
CA GLY A 101 -15.44 3.62 -6.77
C GLY A 101 -16.74 4.31 -7.15
N SER A 102 -17.84 3.62 -6.90
CA SER A 102 -19.17 4.18 -7.04
C SER A 102 -19.98 3.81 -5.81
N GLY A 103 -20.96 4.63 -5.48
CA GLY A 103 -21.81 4.40 -4.34
C GLY A 103 -23.18 5.02 -4.52
N PHE A 104 -24.00 4.81 -3.50
CA PHE A 104 -25.30 5.44 -3.38
C PHE A 104 -25.54 5.80 -1.93
N PHE A 105 -26.36 6.82 -1.71
CA PHE A 105 -26.90 7.11 -0.40
C PHE A 105 -28.38 7.52 -0.48
N LYS A 106 -29.08 7.37 0.64
CA LYS A 106 -30.47 7.73 0.86
C LYS A 106 -30.58 8.44 2.18
N THR A 107 -30.84 9.73 2.19
CA THR A 107 -30.97 10.51 3.42
C THR A 107 -32.43 10.92 3.68
N PHE A 108 -32.88 10.77 4.92
CA PHE A 108 -34.18 11.25 5.41
C PHE A 108 -33.95 12.30 6.50
N PHE A 109 -34.46 13.50 6.24
CA PHE A 109 -34.36 14.68 7.13
C PHE A 109 -32.93 15.05 7.56
N GLY A 110 -31.90 14.71 6.77
CA GLY A 110 -30.50 14.98 7.11
C GLY A 110 -29.98 14.29 8.38
N LYS A 111 -30.75 13.36 8.96
CA LYS A 111 -30.43 12.67 10.22
C LYS A 111 -30.31 11.15 10.08
N PHE A 112 -30.95 10.61 9.05
CA PHE A 112 -30.87 9.19 8.71
C PHE A 112 -30.25 9.08 7.35
N SER A 113 -29.04 8.55 7.26
CA SER A 113 -28.42 8.32 5.97
C SER A 113 -28.14 6.84 5.78
N GLY A 114 -28.81 6.32 4.75
CA GLY A 114 -28.70 5.02 4.11
C GLY A 114 -27.76 5.06 2.89
N GLY A 115 -27.32 3.93 2.29
CA GLY A 115 -26.24 3.89 1.30
C GLY A 115 -25.20 2.75 1.37
N GLY A 116 -24.29 2.76 0.42
CA GLY A 116 -23.14 1.87 0.31
C GLY A 116 -22.17 2.39 -0.74
N LEU A 117 -20.89 2.03 -0.61
CA LEU A 117 -19.83 2.39 -1.56
C LEU A 117 -19.03 1.14 -1.91
N TRP A 118 -18.74 0.98 -3.19
CA TRP A 118 -18.00 -0.14 -3.75
C TRP A 118 -16.85 0.39 -4.58
N TRP A 119 -15.65 -0.13 -4.31
CA TRP A 119 -14.45 0.22 -5.06
C TRP A 119 -14.38 -0.61 -6.35
N THR A 120 -14.17 0.07 -7.46
CA THR A 120 -14.06 -0.53 -8.81
C THR A 120 -12.61 -0.78 -9.20
N SER A 121 -11.68 0.00 -8.64
CA SER A 121 -10.24 -0.18 -8.80
C SER A 121 -9.53 -0.10 -7.46
N THR A 122 -8.53 -0.95 -7.29
CA THR A 122 -7.63 -0.96 -6.12
C THR A 122 -6.34 -0.24 -6.48
N PRO A 123 -5.95 0.82 -5.76
CA PRO A 123 -4.69 1.49 -6.01
C PRO A 123 -3.50 0.56 -5.75
N SER A 124 -2.52 0.60 -6.64
CA SER A 124 -1.19 0.00 -6.43
C SER A 124 -0.15 1.03 -6.82
N VAL A 125 0.87 1.21 -5.99
CA VAL A 125 1.96 2.15 -6.24
C VAL A 125 3.27 1.39 -6.33
N THR A 126 4.03 1.68 -7.39
CA THR A 126 5.40 1.21 -7.56
C THR A 126 6.34 2.37 -7.34
N PHE A 127 7.23 2.23 -6.37
CA PHE A 127 8.21 3.24 -6.02
C PHE A 127 9.45 3.12 -6.93
N ALA A 128 10.21 4.20 -7.09
CA ALA A 128 11.39 4.26 -7.95
C ALA A 128 12.45 3.22 -7.58
N GLN A 129 12.55 2.90 -6.29
CA GLN A 129 13.41 1.85 -5.76
C GLN A 129 12.91 0.41 -6.02
N GLY A 130 11.72 0.24 -6.59
CA GLY A 130 11.16 -1.04 -7.01
C GLY A 130 10.34 -1.78 -5.94
N SER A 131 10.09 -1.18 -4.77
CA SER A 131 9.08 -1.67 -3.84
C SER A 131 7.67 -1.40 -4.36
N VAL A 132 6.71 -2.25 -3.99
CA VAL A 132 5.30 -2.09 -4.37
C VAL A 132 4.47 -2.03 -3.11
N LEU A 133 3.48 -1.14 -3.09
CA LEU A 133 2.48 -1.05 -2.03
C LEU A 133 1.10 -1.15 -2.68
N ASP A 134 0.37 -2.21 -2.32
CA ASP A 134 -1.00 -2.42 -2.73
C ASP A 134 -1.94 -1.88 -1.66
N VAL A 135 -2.98 -1.17 -2.09
CA VAL A 135 -3.98 -0.57 -1.21
C VAL A 135 -5.35 -1.13 -1.56
N VAL A 136 -6.03 -1.67 -0.55
CA VAL A 136 -7.40 -2.15 -0.66
C VAL A 136 -8.26 -1.30 0.25
N PHE A 137 -9.06 -0.44 -0.35
CA PHE A 137 -10.03 0.35 0.40
C PHE A 137 -11.20 -0.50 0.84
N GLU A 138 -11.63 -0.29 2.08
CA GLU A 138 -12.84 -0.91 2.58
C GLU A 138 -14.05 -0.21 1.95
N GLY A 139 -14.98 -1.00 1.42
CA GLY A 139 -16.29 -0.48 1.03
C GLY A 139 -17.17 -0.40 2.27
N PRO A 140 -17.76 0.76 2.62
CA PRO A 140 -18.73 0.80 3.70
C PRO A 140 -19.95 -0.03 3.29
N SER A 141 -20.21 -1.06 4.07
CA SER A 141 -21.52 -1.69 4.13
C SER A 141 -22.18 -1.30 5.45
N VAL A 142 -23.21 -0.44 5.34
CA VAL A 142 -24.31 -0.24 6.29
C VAL A 142 -24.19 0.86 7.36
N LEU A 143 -24.60 2.07 6.99
CA LEU A 143 -25.77 2.83 7.49
C LEU A 143 -26.12 2.75 8.98
N GLY A 144 -25.54 3.69 9.72
CA GLY A 144 -25.89 3.98 11.11
C GLY A 144 -26.85 5.16 11.27
N TRP A 145 -27.17 5.45 12.53
CA TRP A 145 -27.77 6.73 12.92
C TRP A 145 -26.74 7.84 12.71
N GLY A 146 -27.12 8.91 11.99
CA GLY A 146 -26.21 10.00 11.65
C GLY A 146 -25.98 10.13 10.14
N ASN A 147 -25.11 11.07 9.79
CA ASN A 147 -24.83 11.46 8.42
C ASN A 147 -23.34 11.38 8.07
N SER A 148 -22.55 10.73 8.94
CA SER A 148 -21.12 10.53 8.80
C SER A 148 -20.80 9.03 8.95
N VAL A 149 -19.90 8.51 8.12
CA VAL A 149 -19.43 7.12 8.21
C VAL A 149 -17.93 7.06 7.97
N GLU A 150 -17.25 6.26 8.80
CA GLU A 150 -15.82 6.01 8.68
C GLU A 150 -15.57 4.67 8.00
N THR A 151 -14.51 4.59 7.20
CA THR A 151 -14.10 3.37 6.48
C THR A 151 -12.60 3.18 6.55
N GLY A 152 -12.15 1.92 6.61
CA GLY A 152 -10.73 1.60 6.66
C GLY A 152 -10.06 1.42 5.29
N ALA A 153 -8.75 1.16 5.36
CA ALA A 153 -7.93 0.74 4.23
C ALA A 153 -6.92 -0.34 4.68
N THR A 154 -6.70 -1.34 3.85
CA THR A 154 -5.65 -2.35 4.05
C THR A 154 -4.47 -2.04 3.13
N PHE A 155 -3.27 -2.04 3.68
CA PHE A 155 -2.03 -1.85 2.95
C PHE A 155 -1.22 -3.14 2.96
N THR A 156 -0.71 -3.56 1.80
CA THR A 156 0.15 -4.74 1.65
C THR A 156 1.43 -4.35 0.93
N GLY A 157 2.57 -4.57 1.57
CA GLY A 157 3.88 -4.13 1.06
C GLY A 157 4.73 -5.28 0.54
N ALA A 158 5.29 -5.14 -0.66
CA ALA A 158 6.26 -6.06 -1.22
C ALA A 158 7.70 -5.50 -1.08
N PRO A 159 8.71 -6.37 -0.81
CA PRO A 159 10.09 -5.94 -0.68
C PRO A 159 10.64 -5.42 -2.00
N ILE A 160 11.73 -4.66 -1.91
CA ILE A 160 12.59 -4.41 -3.06
C ILE A 160 13.05 -5.77 -3.60
N SER A 161 12.83 -6.05 -4.89
CA SER A 161 13.15 -7.36 -5.46
C SER A 161 14.61 -7.71 -5.15
N PRO A 162 14.90 -8.87 -4.53
CA PRO A 162 16.28 -9.25 -4.26
C PRO A 162 17.02 -9.39 -5.58
N VAL A 163 18.02 -8.54 -5.81
CA VAL A 163 18.92 -8.70 -6.96
C VAL A 163 19.55 -10.09 -6.87
N PRO A 164 19.52 -10.92 -7.93
CA PRO A 164 20.09 -12.26 -7.89
C PRO A 164 21.55 -12.20 -7.48
N LEU A 165 21.89 -12.74 -6.31
CA LEU A 165 23.28 -12.82 -5.86
C LEU A 165 24.05 -13.67 -6.88
N PRO A 166 25.06 -13.12 -7.56
CA PRO A 166 25.90 -13.93 -8.42
C PRO A 166 26.68 -14.90 -7.55
N SER A 167 26.65 -16.18 -7.92
CA SER A 167 27.78 -17.10 -7.73
C SER A 167 28.19 -17.50 -6.30
N ALA A 168 27.33 -17.46 -5.27
CA ALA A 168 27.65 -18.17 -4.02
C ALA A 168 27.91 -19.68 -4.27
N GLY A 169 27.16 -20.29 -5.21
CA GLY A 169 27.37 -21.66 -5.66
C GLY A 169 28.66 -21.88 -6.45
N LEU A 170 29.07 -20.92 -7.30
CA LEU A 170 30.32 -21.00 -8.06
C LEU A 170 31.55 -20.79 -7.17
N LEU A 171 31.44 -19.96 -6.12
CA LEU A 171 32.51 -19.80 -5.13
C LEU A 171 32.68 -21.03 -4.24
N LEU A 172 31.58 -21.69 -3.85
CA LEU A 172 31.64 -22.95 -3.10
C LEU A 172 32.26 -24.07 -3.94
N LEU A 173 31.84 -24.20 -5.21
CA LEU A 173 32.41 -25.18 -6.15
C LEU A 173 33.89 -24.88 -6.46
N GLY A 174 34.27 -23.61 -6.60
CA GLY A 174 35.65 -23.19 -6.78
C GLY A 174 36.52 -23.49 -5.56
N ALA A 175 36.02 -23.25 -4.34
CA ALA A 175 36.73 -23.53 -3.10
C ALA A 175 36.92 -25.04 -2.86
N LEU A 176 35.87 -25.85 -3.05
CA LEU A 176 35.97 -27.31 -2.94
C LEU A 176 36.84 -27.93 -4.05
N GLY A 177 36.70 -27.44 -5.29
CA GLY A 177 37.54 -27.87 -6.41
C GLY A 177 39.02 -27.52 -6.22
N GLY A 178 39.32 -26.33 -5.69
CA GLY A 178 40.68 -25.88 -5.39
C GLY A 178 41.36 -26.67 -4.27
N VAL A 179 40.64 -27.01 -3.21
CA VAL A 179 41.16 -27.84 -2.11
C VAL A 179 41.47 -29.27 -2.58
N GLY A 180 40.60 -29.85 -3.41
CA GLY A 180 40.83 -31.17 -4.01
C GLY A 180 42.07 -31.21 -4.93
N PHE A 181 42.27 -30.16 -5.73
CA PHE A 181 43.43 -30.06 -6.64
C PHE A 181 44.75 -29.86 -5.87
N ALA A 182 44.74 -29.04 -4.81
CA ALA A 182 45.90 -28.82 -3.95
C ALA A 182 46.30 -30.09 -3.18
N ALA A 183 45.33 -30.87 -2.69
CA ALA A 183 45.59 -32.13 -2.00
C ALA A 183 46.20 -33.20 -2.94
N ARG A 184 45.78 -33.23 -4.21
CA ARG A 184 46.32 -34.19 -5.20
C ARG A 184 47.77 -33.88 -5.60
N ARG A 185 48.16 -32.60 -5.61
CA ARG A 185 49.53 -32.20 -5.95
C ARG A 185 50.55 -32.58 -4.87
N LYS A 186 50.16 -32.53 -3.58
CA LYS A 186 51.04 -32.95 -2.48
C LYS A 186 51.30 -34.47 -2.44
N ARG A 187 50.37 -35.30 -2.92
CA ARG A 187 50.55 -36.77 -2.97
C ARG A 187 51.41 -37.28 -4.14
N ARG A 188 51.74 -36.43 -5.11
CA ARG A 188 52.64 -36.79 -6.23
C ARG A 188 54.08 -36.32 -6.04
N ALA A 189 54.34 -35.53 -5.00
CA ALA A 189 55.66 -35.01 -4.65
C ALA A 189 56.26 -35.66 -3.39
N ALA A 190 55.60 -36.71 -2.87
CA ALA A 190 56.07 -37.56 -1.79
C ALA A 190 56.29 -38.98 -2.34
#